data_AF-A0A5C7PL82-F1
#
_entry.id   AF-A0A5C7PL82-F1
#
_cell.length_a   1.000
_cell.length_b   1.000
_cell.length_c   1.000
_cell.angle_alpha   90.00
_cell.angle_beta   90.00
_cell.angle_gamma   90.00
#
_symmetry.space_group_name_H-M   'P 1'
#
loop_
_entity.id
_entity.type
_entity.pdbx_description
1 polymer ?
#
loop_
_entity_poly.entity_id
_entity_poly.type
_entity_poly.pdbx_seq_one_letter_code
_entity_poly.pdbx_strand_id
1 'polypeptide(L)'
;MTDLDTNEIDGAIAELKRAGYTVQRTPGPRHREASYAFTLTHPDSAQLLVGPARASAFAAWASALEHAQQNDVPVQPCKLAPFYSAELPESSLDPEAIAKRFGVDLDTARRQVSVLRQHTVFLSETHQVNVQMLKVPFGPDLGDVAWLSIKRRDRDVIRDWRELQAIKNAIIGPEHEGFELYPAESRLCDTANQFHVFVFMQARVRMPVGFTVREVAGAAEAAAVGATQRELPETA
;
A
#
# COMPACT_ATOMS: atom_id res chain seq x y z
N MET A 1 -9.66 -14.15 -24.94
CA MET A 1 -9.57 -14.87 -23.66
C MET A 1 -8.77 -16.12 -23.93
N THR A 2 -7.46 -16.04 -23.78
CA THR A 2 -6.56 -17.20 -23.86
C THR A 2 -6.63 -17.90 -22.52
N ASP A 3 -7.10 -19.15 -22.51
CA ASP A 3 -6.95 -20.05 -21.37
C ASP A 3 -5.45 -20.17 -21.08
N LEU A 4 -5.00 -19.54 -20.01
CA LEU A 4 -3.66 -19.76 -19.46
C LEU A 4 -3.58 -21.24 -19.08
N ASP A 5 -2.63 -21.95 -19.68
CA ASP A 5 -2.46 -23.39 -19.51
C ASP A 5 -2.23 -23.67 -18.01
N THR A 6 -3.02 -24.56 -17.44
CA THR A 6 -3.01 -24.84 -15.99
C THR A 6 -1.62 -25.31 -15.53
N ASN A 7 -0.87 -25.97 -16.44
CA ASN A 7 0.50 -26.39 -16.20
C ASN A 7 1.49 -25.22 -16.04
N GLU A 8 1.29 -24.10 -16.74
CA GLU A 8 2.13 -22.90 -16.60
C GLU A 8 1.89 -22.22 -15.25
N ILE A 9 0.63 -22.18 -14.79
CA ILE A 9 0.24 -21.63 -13.49
C ILE A 9 0.85 -22.45 -12.35
N ASP A 10 0.76 -23.77 -12.41
CA ASP A 10 1.32 -24.65 -11.39
C ASP A 10 2.85 -24.58 -11.35
N GLY A 11 3.50 -24.43 -12.51
CA GLY A 11 4.94 -24.19 -12.62
C GLY A 11 5.38 -22.88 -11.93
N ALA A 12 4.70 -21.78 -12.22
CA ALA A 12 4.98 -20.47 -11.61
C ALA A 12 4.78 -20.49 -10.09
N ILE A 13 3.72 -21.15 -9.59
CA ILE A 13 3.49 -21.30 -8.14
C ILE A 13 4.61 -22.13 -7.49
N ALA A 14 5.10 -23.19 -8.16
CA ALA A 14 6.19 -24.01 -7.64
C ALA A 14 7.52 -23.23 -7.55
N GLU A 15 7.79 -22.33 -8.50
CA GLU A 15 8.93 -21.42 -8.47
C GLU A 15 8.84 -20.43 -7.31
N LEU A 16 7.69 -19.79 -7.13
CA LEU A 16 7.46 -18.88 -6.01
C LEU A 16 7.62 -19.58 -4.65
N LYS A 17 7.12 -20.81 -4.52
CA LYS A 17 7.33 -21.61 -3.30
C LYS A 17 8.81 -21.89 -3.02
N ARG A 18 9.61 -22.21 -4.06
CA ARG A 18 11.07 -22.36 -3.92
C ARG A 18 11.75 -21.07 -3.49
N ALA A 19 11.26 -19.93 -3.96
CA ALA A 19 11.73 -18.61 -3.57
C ALA A 19 11.24 -18.15 -2.18
N GLY A 20 10.53 -19.01 -1.43
CA GLY A 20 10.09 -18.72 -0.07
C GLY A 20 8.71 -18.06 0.05
N TYR A 21 7.98 -17.92 -1.06
CA TYR A 21 6.61 -17.42 -1.04
C TYR A 21 5.62 -18.50 -0.60
N THR A 22 4.67 -18.12 0.24
CA THR A 22 3.49 -18.94 0.54
C THR A 22 2.24 -18.08 0.42
N VAL A 23 1.08 -18.67 0.18
CA VAL A 23 -0.20 -17.96 0.28
C VAL A 23 -0.94 -18.50 1.48
N GLN A 24 -1.32 -17.58 2.36
CA GLN A 24 -2.06 -17.91 3.57
C GLN A 24 -3.34 -17.08 3.62
N ARG A 25 -4.36 -17.65 4.26
CA ARG A 25 -5.55 -16.89 4.61
C ARG A 25 -5.14 -15.87 5.67
N THR A 26 -5.31 -14.59 5.39
CA THR A 26 -4.95 -13.54 6.34
C THR A 26 -5.90 -13.60 7.53
N PRO A 27 -5.39 -13.51 8.78
CA PRO A 27 -6.23 -13.14 9.91
C PRO A 27 -6.84 -11.78 9.59
N GLY A 28 -8.17 -11.72 9.62
CA GLY A 28 -8.92 -10.49 9.54
C GLY A 28 -10.04 -10.56 10.58
N PRO A 29 -10.70 -9.44 10.90
CA PRO A 29 -11.83 -9.45 11.81
C PRO A 29 -12.84 -10.52 11.36
N ARG A 30 -13.41 -11.26 12.32
CA ARG A 30 -14.24 -12.48 12.14
C ARG A 30 -15.37 -12.41 11.10
N HIS A 31 -15.61 -11.25 10.51
CA HIS A 31 -16.67 -10.94 9.54
C HIS A 31 -16.19 -10.64 8.11
N ARG A 32 -14.89 -10.76 7.79
CA ARG A 32 -14.42 -10.59 6.40
C ARG A 32 -14.63 -11.90 5.61
N GLU A 33 -15.17 -11.80 4.39
CA GLU A 33 -15.08 -12.87 3.39
C GLU A 33 -13.61 -13.32 3.26
N ALA A 34 -13.39 -14.62 3.02
CA ALA A 34 -12.05 -15.22 3.07
C ALA A 34 -11.02 -14.41 2.26
N SER A 35 -10.12 -13.74 2.96
CA SER A 35 -9.07 -12.91 2.37
C SER A 35 -7.74 -13.64 2.46
N TYR A 36 -6.95 -13.60 1.39
CA TYR A 36 -5.69 -14.31 1.23
C TYR A 36 -4.57 -13.30 0.95
N ALA A 37 -3.39 -13.50 1.52
CA ALA A 37 -2.20 -12.75 1.16
C ALA A 37 -1.04 -13.71 0.95
N PHE A 38 -0.09 -13.29 0.13
CA PHE A 38 1.18 -13.99 0.09
C PHE A 38 2.03 -13.59 1.30
N THR A 39 2.89 -14.50 1.72
CA THR A 39 3.94 -14.24 2.69
C THR A 39 5.26 -14.66 2.08
N LEU A 40 6.33 -13.94 2.39
CA LEU A 40 7.68 -14.25 1.93
C LEU A 40 8.59 -14.38 3.14
N THR A 41 9.24 -15.54 3.25
CA THR A 41 10.25 -15.79 4.28
C THR A 41 11.62 -15.67 3.63
N HIS A 42 12.41 -14.67 4.03
CA HIS A 42 13.79 -14.56 3.58
C HIS A 42 14.70 -15.51 4.38
N PRO A 43 15.70 -16.16 3.75
CA PRO A 43 16.64 -17.03 4.44
C PRO A 43 17.41 -16.30 5.56
N ASP A 44 17.67 -15.00 5.37
CA ASP A 44 18.51 -14.17 6.24
C ASP A 44 17.71 -13.28 7.19
N SER A 45 16.37 -13.35 7.18
CA SER A 45 15.51 -12.51 8.03
C SER A 45 14.47 -13.34 8.77
N ALA A 46 14.42 -13.16 10.09
CA ALA A 46 13.37 -13.75 10.93
C ALA A 46 11.99 -13.08 10.74
N GLN A 47 11.89 -12.05 9.90
CA GLN A 47 10.65 -11.31 9.66
C GLN A 47 9.94 -11.80 8.39
N LEU A 48 8.65 -12.06 8.54
CA LEU A 48 7.75 -12.48 7.47
C LEU A 48 7.20 -11.24 6.75
N LEU A 49 7.52 -11.07 5.47
CA LEU A 49 6.85 -10.05 4.65
C LEU A 49 5.47 -10.56 4.30
N VAL A 50 4.43 -9.74 4.45
CA VAL A 50 3.04 -10.08 4.14
C VAL A 50 2.53 -9.13 3.06
N GLY A 51 2.15 -9.69 1.92
CA GLY A 51 1.58 -8.93 0.80
C GLY A 51 0.16 -8.43 1.06
N PRO A 52 -0.41 -7.64 0.13
CA PRO A 52 -1.76 -7.12 0.27
C PRO A 52 -2.81 -8.24 0.28
N ALA A 53 -3.86 -8.06 1.09
CA ALA A 53 -4.99 -9.00 1.15
C ALA A 53 -5.80 -8.97 -0.16
N ARG A 54 -6.05 -10.16 -0.72
CA ARG A 54 -6.79 -10.41 -1.96
C ARG A 54 -8.02 -11.27 -1.67
N ALA A 55 -9.00 -11.20 -2.57
CA ALA A 55 -10.28 -11.91 -2.42
C ALA A 55 -10.20 -13.44 -2.64
N SER A 56 -9.10 -13.94 -3.20
CA SER A 56 -8.90 -15.38 -3.43
C SER A 56 -7.42 -15.76 -3.32
N ALA A 57 -7.16 -17.05 -3.08
CA ALA A 57 -5.80 -17.58 -3.05
C ALA A 57 -5.09 -17.39 -4.40
N PHE A 58 -5.81 -17.54 -5.51
CA PHE A 58 -5.28 -17.29 -6.85
C PHE A 58 -4.85 -15.83 -7.03
N ALA A 59 -5.68 -14.87 -6.61
CA ALA A 59 -5.33 -13.46 -6.66
C ALA A 59 -4.14 -13.12 -5.74
N ALA A 60 -4.00 -13.81 -4.61
CA ALA A 60 -2.83 -13.68 -3.75
C ALA A 60 -1.56 -14.26 -4.40
N TRP A 61 -1.65 -15.39 -5.11
CA TRP A 61 -0.54 -15.94 -5.90
C TRP A 61 -0.16 -15.05 -7.08
N ALA A 62 -1.13 -14.48 -7.79
CA ALA A 62 -0.88 -13.49 -8.84
C ALA A 62 -0.13 -12.27 -8.26
N SER A 63 -0.57 -11.79 -7.09
CA SER A 63 0.12 -10.71 -6.38
C SER A 63 1.54 -11.09 -5.93
N ALA A 64 1.79 -12.35 -5.58
CA ALA A 64 3.14 -12.86 -5.27
C ALA A 64 4.03 -12.92 -6.51
N LEU A 65 3.46 -13.35 -7.65
CA LEU A 65 4.16 -13.41 -8.93
C LEU A 65 4.54 -12.01 -9.40
N GLU A 66 3.62 -11.06 -9.33
CA GLU A 66 3.87 -9.64 -9.60
C GLU A 66 5.02 -9.13 -8.72
N HIS A 67 4.97 -9.41 -7.41
CA HIS A 67 6.04 -9.02 -6.48
C HIS A 67 7.39 -9.66 -6.82
N ALA A 68 7.43 -10.96 -7.18
CA ALA A 68 8.66 -11.65 -7.53
C ALA A 68 9.28 -11.12 -8.83
N GLN A 69 8.47 -10.91 -9.87
CA GLN A 69 8.91 -10.35 -11.15
C GLN A 69 9.40 -8.90 -11.01
N GLN A 70 8.87 -8.16 -10.04
CA GLN A 70 9.26 -6.77 -9.77
C GLN A 70 10.58 -6.63 -9.02
N ASN A 71 11.10 -7.68 -8.39
CA ASN A 71 12.44 -7.67 -7.77
C ASN A 71 13.58 -7.68 -8.82
N ASP A 72 13.29 -7.93 -10.11
CA ASP A 72 14.25 -7.77 -11.22
C ASP A 72 14.31 -6.32 -11.77
N VAL A 73 13.39 -5.44 -11.34
CA VAL A 73 13.46 -4.01 -11.66
C VAL A 73 14.30 -3.31 -10.59
N PRO A 74 15.33 -2.51 -10.94
CA PRO A 74 16.09 -1.74 -9.96
C PRO A 74 15.20 -0.67 -9.32
N VAL A 75 14.45 -1.04 -8.29
CA VAL A 75 13.80 -0.09 -7.39
C VAL A 75 14.93 0.50 -6.56
N GLN A 76 15.13 1.82 -6.62
CA GLN A 76 16.01 2.48 -5.65
C GLN A 76 15.47 2.14 -4.25
N PRO A 77 16.20 1.37 -3.42
CA PRO A 77 15.74 1.05 -2.09
C PRO A 77 15.70 2.36 -1.31
N CYS A 78 14.51 2.85 -1.01
CA CYS A 78 14.39 3.81 0.06
C CYS A 78 14.58 3.03 1.37
N LYS A 79 15.37 3.58 2.29
CA LYS A 79 15.71 3.03 3.61
C LYS A 79 14.50 3.05 4.56
N LEU A 80 13.34 2.57 4.11
CA LEU A 80 12.18 2.37 4.96
C LEU A 80 12.27 0.99 5.57
N ALA A 81 12.12 0.93 6.90
CA ALA A 81 11.90 -0.34 7.58
C ALA A 81 10.71 -1.07 6.94
N PRO A 82 10.75 -2.41 6.83
CA PRO A 82 9.69 -3.17 6.19
C PRO A 82 8.33 -2.92 6.88
N PHE A 83 7.28 -2.86 6.07
CA PHE A 83 5.92 -2.80 6.57
C PHE A 83 5.40 -4.19 6.91
N TYR A 84 4.72 -4.30 8.04
CA TYR A 84 4.03 -5.52 8.45
C TYR A 84 2.55 -5.24 8.73
N SER A 85 1.69 -6.23 8.44
CA SER A 85 0.26 -6.15 8.73
C SER A 85 0.02 -6.16 10.24
N ALA A 86 -0.89 -5.30 10.71
CA ALA A 86 -1.27 -5.19 12.11
C ALA A 86 -2.81 -5.16 12.26
N GLU A 87 -3.29 -5.61 13.41
CA GLU A 87 -4.70 -5.47 13.78
C GLU A 87 -4.93 -4.23 14.63
N LEU A 88 -6.08 -3.57 14.43
CA LEU A 88 -6.49 -2.47 15.30
C LEU A 88 -6.88 -3.03 16.68
N PRO A 89 -6.52 -2.35 17.79
CA PRO A 89 -6.99 -2.72 19.12
C PRO A 89 -8.52 -2.76 19.17
N GLU A 90 -9.10 -3.68 19.95
CA GLU A 90 -10.56 -3.81 20.07
C GLU A 90 -11.23 -2.50 20.49
N SER A 91 -10.59 -1.72 21.36
CA SER A 91 -11.07 -0.40 21.79
C SER A 91 -11.13 0.63 20.66
N SER A 92 -10.37 0.45 19.58
CA SER A 92 -10.44 1.27 18.37
C SER A 92 -11.58 0.85 17.44
N LEU A 93 -12.27 -0.25 17.76
CA LEU A 93 -13.41 -0.79 17.03
C LEU A 93 -14.70 -0.82 17.87
N ASP A 94 -14.67 -0.20 19.06
CA ASP A 94 -15.80 -0.03 19.96
C ASP A 94 -16.43 1.36 19.77
N PRO A 95 -17.68 1.44 19.27
CA PRO A 95 -18.37 2.72 19.09
C PRO A 95 -18.52 3.54 20.38
N GLU A 96 -18.67 2.90 21.55
CA GLU A 96 -18.82 3.63 22.81
C GLU A 96 -17.50 4.27 23.24
N ALA A 97 -16.39 3.53 23.14
CA ALA A 97 -15.06 4.06 23.36
C ALA A 97 -14.71 5.21 22.39
N ILE A 98 -15.08 5.10 21.11
CA ILE A 98 -14.87 6.16 20.12
C ILE A 98 -15.72 7.39 20.44
N ALA A 99 -17.02 7.22 20.70
CA ALA A 99 -17.92 8.32 21.05
C ALA A 99 -17.39 9.11 22.25
N LYS A 100 -16.95 8.40 23.30
CA LYS A 100 -16.35 9.01 24.50
C LYS A 100 -15.02 9.70 24.21
N ARG A 101 -14.15 9.08 23.42
CA ARG A 101 -12.80 9.60 23.14
C ARG A 101 -12.82 10.84 22.25
N PHE A 102 -13.68 10.85 21.24
CA PHE A 102 -13.73 11.90 20.22
C PHE A 102 -14.88 12.89 20.43
N GLY A 103 -15.74 12.67 21.43
CA GLY A 103 -16.86 13.56 21.74
C GLY A 103 -17.93 13.61 20.65
N VAL A 104 -18.15 12.49 19.95
CA VAL A 104 -19.13 12.37 18.87
C VAL A 104 -20.34 11.55 19.30
N ASP A 105 -21.48 11.73 18.62
CA ASP A 105 -22.66 10.90 18.86
C ASP A 105 -22.40 9.42 18.49
N LEU A 106 -23.19 8.53 19.08
CA LEU A 106 -23.00 7.09 18.92
C LEU A 106 -23.19 6.62 17.47
N ASP A 107 -24.07 7.26 16.69
CA ASP A 107 -24.29 6.88 15.30
C ASP A 107 -23.09 7.29 14.43
N THR A 108 -22.50 8.47 14.68
CA THR A 108 -21.24 8.88 14.08
C THR A 108 -20.11 7.93 14.47
N ALA A 109 -20.01 7.54 15.73
CA ALA A 109 -19.01 6.56 16.17
C ALA A 109 -19.19 5.19 15.50
N ARG A 110 -20.44 4.71 15.36
CA ARG A 110 -20.76 3.46 14.63
C ARG A 110 -20.33 3.54 13.16
N ARG A 111 -20.58 4.67 12.50
CA ARG A 111 -20.12 4.91 11.12
C ARG A 111 -18.59 4.89 11.03
N GLN A 112 -17.89 5.55 11.95
CA GLN A 112 -16.43 5.55 12.00
C GLN A 112 -15.87 4.15 12.22
N VAL A 113 -16.43 3.37 13.16
CA VAL A 113 -16.05 1.96 13.35
C VAL A 113 -16.27 1.15 12.08
N SER A 114 -17.41 1.34 11.39
CA SER A 114 -17.70 0.62 10.15
C SER A 114 -16.65 0.89 9.08
N VAL A 115 -16.20 2.15 8.94
CA VAL A 115 -15.11 2.53 8.03
C VAL A 115 -13.78 1.91 8.47
N LEU A 116 -13.43 2.01 9.76
CA LEU A 116 -12.18 1.45 10.29
C LEU A 116 -12.08 -0.07 10.09
N ARG A 117 -13.21 -0.79 10.12
CA ARG A 117 -13.26 -2.25 9.86
C ARG A 117 -12.93 -2.61 8.41
N GLN A 118 -13.03 -1.67 7.48
CA GLN A 118 -12.67 -1.87 6.08
C GLN A 118 -11.17 -1.67 5.82
N HIS A 119 -10.44 -1.14 6.81
CA HIS A 119 -9.03 -0.81 6.65
C HIS A 119 -8.15 -2.01 7.01
N THR A 120 -7.18 -2.29 6.14
CA THR A 120 -6.01 -3.10 6.51
C THR A 120 -4.94 -2.15 7.04
N VAL A 121 -4.36 -2.42 8.20
CA VAL A 121 -3.33 -1.55 8.79
C VAL A 121 -1.95 -2.16 8.56
N PHE A 122 -1.04 -1.34 8.06
CA PHE A 122 0.38 -1.65 7.94
C PHE A 122 1.17 -0.75 8.88
N LEU A 123 2.14 -1.31 9.58
CA LEU A 123 3.04 -0.59 10.47
C LEU A 123 4.47 -0.77 10.00
N SER A 124 5.28 0.28 10.16
CA SER A 124 6.73 0.20 10.15
C SER A 124 7.26 0.76 11.48
N GLU A 125 8.58 0.88 11.61
CA GLU A 125 9.18 1.55 12.77
C GLU A 125 8.62 2.97 12.95
N THR A 126 8.48 3.70 11.84
CA THR A 126 8.17 5.15 11.85
C THR A 126 6.75 5.47 11.39
N HIS A 127 6.07 4.57 10.66
CA HIS A 127 4.79 4.87 10.01
C HIS A 127 3.67 3.92 10.39
N GLN A 128 2.44 4.43 10.28
CA GLN A 128 1.23 3.65 10.19
C GLN A 128 0.51 4.01 8.90
N VAL A 129 0.10 3.00 8.14
CA VAL A 129 -0.66 3.15 6.90
C VAL A 129 -1.95 2.36 7.00
N ASN A 130 -3.08 3.05 6.89
CA ASN A 130 -4.38 2.40 6.77
C ASN A 130 -4.74 2.31 5.30
N VAL A 131 -5.05 1.11 4.82
CA VAL A 131 -5.38 0.84 3.42
C VAL A 131 -6.85 0.48 3.31
N GLN A 132 -7.61 1.28 2.56
CA GLN A 132 -8.98 0.99 2.18
C GLN A 132 -9.04 0.64 0.69
N MET A 133 -9.73 -0.44 0.33
CA MET A 133 -9.95 -0.77 -1.08
C MET A 133 -11.24 -0.12 -1.57
N LEU A 134 -11.12 0.83 -2.50
CA LEU A 134 -12.24 1.43 -3.21
C LEU A 134 -12.56 0.59 -4.43
N LYS A 135 -13.80 0.09 -4.53
CA LYS A 135 -14.23 -0.76 -5.62
C LYS A 135 -14.57 0.06 -6.85
N VAL A 136 -13.81 -0.15 -7.93
CA VAL A 136 -14.02 0.45 -9.26
C VAL A 136 -14.46 1.94 -9.27
N PRO A 137 -13.80 2.84 -8.50
CA PRO A 137 -14.28 4.22 -8.33
C PRO A 137 -14.24 5.06 -9.61
N PHE A 138 -13.43 4.65 -10.59
CA PHE A 138 -13.31 5.30 -11.91
C PHE A 138 -13.87 4.45 -13.05
N GLY A 139 -14.70 3.46 -12.72
CA GLY A 139 -15.28 2.52 -13.68
C GLY A 139 -14.52 1.19 -13.78
N PRO A 140 -15.12 0.20 -14.46
CA PRO A 140 -14.61 -1.17 -14.49
C PRO A 140 -13.25 -1.31 -15.19
N ASP A 141 -12.98 -0.47 -16.20
CA ASP A 141 -11.76 -0.55 -17.01
C ASP A 141 -10.49 -0.20 -16.22
N LEU A 142 -10.61 0.69 -15.23
CA LEU A 142 -9.51 1.15 -14.38
C LEU A 142 -9.38 0.33 -13.09
N GLY A 143 -10.42 -0.44 -12.74
CA GLY A 143 -10.39 -1.37 -11.61
C GLY A 143 -10.40 -0.71 -10.23
N ASP A 144 -10.05 -1.50 -9.22
CA ASP A 144 -10.00 -1.07 -7.84
C ASP A 144 -8.87 -0.07 -7.57
N VAL A 145 -9.06 0.78 -6.56
CA VAL A 145 -8.08 1.76 -6.09
C VAL A 145 -7.82 1.54 -4.60
N ALA A 146 -6.56 1.36 -4.22
CA ALA A 146 -6.16 1.38 -2.82
C ALA A 146 -6.02 2.84 -2.36
N TRP A 147 -6.74 3.20 -1.30
CA TRP A 147 -6.59 4.46 -0.60
C TRP A 147 -5.70 4.25 0.63
N LEU A 148 -4.50 4.82 0.58
CA LEU A 148 -3.51 4.79 1.64
C LEU A 148 -3.64 6.06 2.48
N SER A 149 -4.00 5.90 3.76
CA SER A 149 -3.97 6.96 4.77
C SER A 149 -2.73 6.80 5.64
N ILE A 150 -1.77 7.68 5.46
CA ILE A 150 -0.39 7.55 5.96
C ILE A 150 -0.16 8.56 7.08
N LYS A 151 0.37 8.10 8.21
CA LYS A 151 0.84 8.97 9.30
C LYS A 151 2.14 8.48 9.89
N ARG A 152 2.92 9.41 10.41
CA ARG A 152 4.04 9.08 11.30
C ARG A 152 3.54 8.70 12.68
N ARG A 153 4.22 7.74 13.32
CA ARG A 153 3.88 7.25 14.65
C ARG A 153 4.20 8.27 15.75
N ASP A 154 5.18 9.14 15.52
CA ASP A 154 5.51 10.28 16.37
C ASP A 154 4.58 11.50 16.19
N ARG A 155 3.64 11.42 15.23
CA ARG A 155 2.64 12.44 14.88
C ARG A 155 3.20 13.71 14.22
N ASP A 156 4.48 13.75 13.87
CA ASP A 156 5.03 14.83 13.07
C ASP A 156 4.54 14.73 11.61
N VAL A 157 4.70 15.81 10.86
CA VAL A 157 4.28 15.90 9.47
C VAL A 157 5.25 15.14 8.55
N ILE A 158 4.72 14.56 7.47
CA ILE A 158 5.50 14.00 6.37
C ILE A 158 5.80 15.16 5.40
N ARG A 159 7.06 15.49 5.22
CA ARG A 159 7.47 16.64 4.37
C ARG A 159 7.97 16.21 2.99
N ASP A 160 8.15 14.91 2.78
CA ASP A 160 8.84 14.37 1.63
C ASP A 160 7.94 13.47 0.77
N TRP A 161 7.67 13.88 -0.47
CA TRP A 161 6.93 13.05 -1.43
C TRP A 161 7.64 11.73 -1.78
N ARG A 162 8.98 11.67 -1.73
CA ARG A 162 9.76 10.44 -1.98
C ARG A 162 9.49 9.39 -0.90
N GLU A 163 9.21 9.84 0.32
CA GLU A 163 8.80 8.97 1.41
C GLU A 163 7.41 8.36 1.13
N LEU A 164 6.44 9.17 0.70
CA LEU A 164 5.12 8.67 0.28
C LEU A 164 5.21 7.71 -0.91
N GLN A 165 6.05 8.02 -1.90
CA GLN A 165 6.33 7.13 -3.04
C GLN A 165 6.92 5.80 -2.57
N ALA A 166 7.89 5.83 -1.66
CA ALA A 166 8.53 4.63 -1.13
C ALA A 166 7.57 3.78 -0.28
N ILE A 167 6.71 4.41 0.52
CA ILE A 167 5.64 3.73 1.26
C ILE A 167 4.65 3.05 0.30
N LYS A 168 4.21 3.77 -0.74
CA LYS A 168 3.35 3.21 -1.79
C LYS A 168 4.00 2.02 -2.48
N ASN A 169 5.28 2.13 -2.82
CA ASN A 169 6.03 1.05 -3.45
C ASN A 169 6.14 -0.17 -2.54
N ALA A 170 6.41 0.02 -1.25
CA ALA A 170 6.56 -1.06 -0.29
C ALA A 170 5.24 -1.81 -0.01
N ILE A 171 4.10 -1.11 -0.02
CA ILE A 171 2.79 -1.70 0.32
C ILE A 171 2.07 -2.25 -0.92
N ILE A 172 2.14 -1.54 -2.04
CA ILE A 172 1.38 -1.86 -3.27
C ILE A 172 2.30 -2.38 -4.37
N GLY A 173 3.39 -1.67 -4.63
CA GLY A 173 4.35 -2.01 -5.67
C GLY A 173 4.85 -0.77 -6.46
N PRO A 174 6.07 -0.83 -7.02
CA PRO A 174 6.70 0.29 -7.72
C PRO A 174 5.96 0.73 -8.99
N GLU A 175 5.40 -0.23 -9.73
CA GLU A 175 4.77 -0.03 -11.04
C GLU A 175 3.31 0.44 -10.98
N HIS A 176 2.78 0.58 -9.77
CA HIS A 176 1.44 1.12 -9.55
C HIS A 176 1.51 2.63 -9.47
N GLU A 177 0.71 3.30 -10.31
CA GLU A 177 0.57 4.74 -10.23
C GLU A 177 -0.30 5.14 -9.04
N GLY A 178 0.24 6.09 -8.28
CA GLY A 178 -0.45 6.75 -7.18
C GLY A 178 -0.60 8.24 -7.45
N PHE A 179 -1.64 8.85 -6.89
CA PHE A 179 -1.83 10.28 -6.93
C PHE A 179 -2.31 10.81 -5.58
N GLU A 180 -1.97 12.06 -5.29
CA GLU A 180 -2.53 12.83 -4.19
C GLU A 180 -3.60 13.78 -4.75
N LEU A 181 -4.73 13.86 -4.05
CA LEU A 181 -5.81 14.78 -4.40
C LEU A 181 -5.71 16.01 -3.49
N TYR A 182 -5.52 17.18 -4.10
CA TYR A 182 -5.78 18.46 -3.45
C TYR A 182 -7.27 18.78 -3.65
N PRO A 183 -8.11 18.65 -2.60
CA PRO A 183 -9.55 18.75 -2.76
C PRO A 183 -9.98 20.19 -3.04
N ALA A 184 -11.18 20.35 -3.60
CA ALA A 184 -11.88 21.63 -3.54
C ALA A 184 -12.05 22.06 -2.07
N GLU A 185 -11.97 23.36 -1.80
CA GLU A 185 -12.00 23.91 -0.43
C GLU A 185 -13.20 23.40 0.40
N SER A 186 -14.37 23.28 -0.21
CA SER A 186 -15.59 22.78 0.44
C SER A 186 -15.52 21.31 0.87
N ARG A 187 -14.47 20.59 0.48
CA ARG A 187 -14.21 19.17 0.79
C ARG A 187 -12.92 19.02 1.62
N LEU A 188 -12.26 20.11 2.01
CA LEU A 188 -11.03 20.07 2.79
C LEU A 188 -11.30 19.42 4.15
N CYS A 189 -10.47 18.43 4.50
CA CYS A 189 -10.49 17.78 5.79
C CYS A 189 -9.07 17.81 6.36
N ASP A 190 -8.77 18.83 7.16
CA ASP A 190 -7.47 19.01 7.81
C ASP A 190 -7.61 18.84 9.33
N THR A 191 -7.70 17.58 9.76
CA THR A 191 -7.92 17.23 11.18
C THR A 191 -6.72 16.52 11.81
N ALA A 192 -5.73 16.12 11.00
CA ALA A 192 -4.57 15.38 11.43
C ALA A 192 -3.44 15.50 10.40
N ASN A 193 -2.20 15.32 10.85
CA ASN A 193 -1.02 15.16 10.00
C ASN A 193 -1.06 13.79 9.26
N GLN A 194 -2.09 13.58 8.46
CA GLN A 194 -2.35 12.38 7.66
C GLN A 194 -2.31 12.75 6.17
N PHE A 195 -1.60 11.92 5.41
CA PHE A 195 -1.44 12.08 3.97
C PHE A 195 -2.18 10.97 3.24
N HIS A 196 -2.77 11.30 2.10
CA HIS A 196 -3.68 10.42 1.38
C HIS A 196 -3.20 10.17 -0.04
N VAL A 197 -2.77 8.94 -0.31
CA VAL A 197 -2.36 8.50 -1.65
C VAL A 197 -3.38 7.50 -2.18
N PHE A 198 -3.88 7.75 -3.39
CA PHE A 198 -4.78 6.85 -4.10
C PHE A 198 -4.00 6.10 -5.18
N VAL A 199 -4.03 4.78 -5.16
CA VAL A 199 -3.17 3.94 -5.99
C VAL A 199 -4.01 2.97 -6.81
N PHE A 200 -3.86 2.99 -8.12
CA PHE A 200 -4.55 2.02 -8.98
C PHE A 200 -4.02 0.62 -8.73
N MET A 201 -4.91 -0.36 -8.52
CA MET A 201 -4.49 -1.74 -8.29
C MET A 201 -4.13 -2.49 -9.58
N GLN A 202 -4.31 -1.86 -10.74
CA GLN A 202 -3.87 -2.38 -12.01
C GLN A 202 -2.60 -1.66 -12.46
N ALA A 203 -1.47 -2.35 -12.46
CA ALA A 203 -0.17 -1.77 -12.84
C ALA A 203 -0.10 -1.30 -14.31
N ARG A 204 -1.07 -1.66 -15.16
CA ARG A 204 -1.18 -1.15 -16.53
C ARG A 204 -1.84 0.22 -16.63
N VAL A 205 -2.56 0.65 -15.59
CA VAL A 205 -3.24 1.94 -15.60
C VAL A 205 -2.19 3.04 -15.47
N ARG A 206 -2.23 3.98 -16.41
CA ARG A 206 -1.40 5.18 -16.45
C ARG A 206 -2.32 6.39 -16.56
N MET A 207 -2.17 7.33 -15.65
CA MET A 207 -2.82 8.62 -15.67
C MET A 207 -2.42 9.33 -16.96
N PRO A 208 -3.37 9.95 -17.68
CA PRO A 208 -3.08 10.67 -18.91
C PRO A 208 -2.44 12.05 -18.64
N VAL A 209 -1.70 12.18 -17.53
CA VAL A 209 -1.03 13.40 -17.06
C VAL A 209 0.30 13.06 -16.39
N GLY A 210 1.24 14.01 -16.38
CA GLY A 210 2.58 13.82 -15.82
C GLY A 210 3.59 13.39 -16.87
N PHE A 211 4.73 12.88 -16.40
CA PHE A 211 5.84 12.45 -17.27
C PHE A 211 5.68 10.97 -17.65
N THR A 212 5.88 10.66 -18.94
CA THR A 212 5.76 9.29 -19.48
C THR A 212 7.09 8.53 -19.47
N VAL A 213 8.18 9.19 -19.09
CA VAL A 213 9.53 8.64 -19.03
C VAL A 213 10.13 8.90 -17.67
N ARG A 214 10.99 7.99 -17.22
CA ARG A 214 11.75 8.15 -15.97
C ARG A 214 13.01 8.97 -16.23
N GLU A 215 13.08 10.15 -15.63
CA GLU A 215 14.28 10.99 -15.61
C GLU A 215 14.61 11.32 -14.16
N VAL A 216 15.82 10.95 -13.71
CA VAL A 216 16.26 11.12 -12.31
C VAL A 216 17.66 11.72 -12.34
N ALA A 217 17.80 12.90 -11.74
CA ALA A 217 19.08 13.59 -11.59
C ALA A 217 19.49 13.63 -10.11
N GLY A 218 20.78 13.42 -9.85
CA GLY A 218 21.39 13.64 -8.54
C GLY A 218 21.57 15.13 -8.22
N ALA A 219 22.05 15.45 -7.01
CA ALA A 219 22.27 16.83 -6.59
C ALA A 219 23.27 17.58 -7.49
N ALA A 220 24.39 16.92 -7.83
CA ALA A 220 25.43 17.50 -8.70
C ALA A 220 24.95 17.75 -10.14
N GLU A 221 24.21 16.79 -10.72
CA GLU A 221 23.67 16.90 -12.07
C GLU A 221 22.63 18.01 -12.17
N ALA A 222 21.74 18.14 -11.18
CA ALA A 222 20.79 19.23 -11.11
C ALA A 222 21.48 20.60 -10.97
N ALA A 223 22.51 20.68 -10.11
CA ALA A 223 23.27 21.91 -9.91
C ALA A 223 23.96 22.37 -11.21
N ALA A 224 24.45 21.44 -12.03
CA ALA A 224 25.08 21.74 -13.31
C ALA A 224 24.14 22.44 -14.33
N VAL A 225 22.82 22.28 -14.17
CA VAL A 225 21.79 22.93 -15.01
C VAL A 225 21.07 24.06 -14.28
N GLY A 226 21.59 24.53 -13.14
CA GLY A 226 21.00 25.63 -12.36
C GLY A 226 19.76 25.23 -11.55
N ALA A 227 19.47 23.94 -11.42
CA ALA A 227 18.42 23.42 -10.56
C ALA A 227 18.97 23.05 -9.18
N THR A 228 18.11 23.05 -8.16
CA THR A 228 18.45 22.48 -6.85
C THR A 228 17.73 21.16 -6.68
N GLN A 229 18.50 20.11 -6.44
CA GLN A 229 17.99 18.78 -6.13
C GLN A 229 18.66 18.29 -4.85
N ARG A 230 17.86 17.74 -3.94
CA ARG A 230 18.36 17.07 -2.74
C ARG A 230 18.99 15.72 -3.11
N GLU A 231 19.91 15.26 -2.28
CA GLU A 231 20.55 13.95 -2.47
C GLU A 231 19.51 12.85 -2.69
N LEU A 232 19.83 11.95 -3.61
CA LEU A 232 19.04 10.74 -3.79
C LEU A 232 19.20 9.88 -2.53
N PRO A 233 18.15 9.15 -2.10
CA PRO A 233 18.31 8.19 -1.02
C PRO A 233 19.47 7.24 -1.36
N GLU A 234 20.33 6.93 -0.39
CA GLU A 234 21.35 5.90 -0.56
C GLU A 234 20.66 4.61 -1.02
N THR A 235 21.08 4.09 -2.17
CA THR A 235 20.70 2.75 -2.59
C THR A 235 21.27 1.76 -1.57
N ALA A 236 20.40 1.02 -0.88
CA ALA A 236 20.80 -0.11 -0.06
C ALA A 236 21.39 -1.24 -0.93
#